data_AF-A0A511HIX0-F1
#
_entry.id   AF-A0A511HIX0-F1
#
_cell.length_a   1.000
_cell.length_b   1.000
_cell.length_c   1.000
_cell.angle_alpha   90.00
_cell.angle_beta   90.00
_cell.angle_gamma   90.00
#
_symmetry.space_group_name_H-M   'P 1'
#
loop_
_entity.id
_entity.type
_entity.pdbx_description
1 polymer ?
#
loop_
_entity_poly.entity_id
_entity_poly.type
_entity_poly.pdbx_seq_one_letter_code
_entity_poly.pdbx_strand_id
1 'polypeptide(L)'
;MNGIHRRLRDVEPRMNHREARALFLALADDELPAPKAQEVRTHLDGCDDCRQGWQRYSSTVQRLQRVEREKAPPALASLVMNRVRRKRRFGLRGLHTLHMNHRLPVEVLIPLLLAAAVAAFLVMVAP
;
A
#
# COMPACT_ATOMS: atom_id res chain seq x y z
N MET A 1 38.06 -31.98 -23.37
CA MET A 1 37.29 -32.78 -22.38
C MET A 1 36.94 -31.90 -21.19
N ASN A 2 35.73 -32.10 -20.66
CA ASN A 2 35.09 -31.50 -19.48
C ASN A 2 34.57 -30.06 -19.60
N GLY A 3 33.33 -30.00 -20.07
CA GLY A 3 32.44 -28.86 -19.93
C GLY A 3 32.05 -28.62 -18.48
N ILE A 4 32.12 -27.36 -18.08
CA ILE A 4 31.56 -26.87 -16.83
C ILE A 4 30.10 -26.54 -17.11
N HIS A 5 29.22 -27.52 -16.89
CA HIS A 5 27.77 -27.29 -16.82
C HIS A 5 27.46 -26.49 -15.56
N ARG A 6 27.54 -25.15 -15.64
CA ARG A 6 26.99 -24.26 -14.62
C ARG A 6 25.47 -24.30 -14.77
N ARG A 7 24.83 -25.05 -13.86
CA ARG A 7 23.38 -25.27 -13.76
C ARG A 7 22.58 -23.99 -14.01
N LEU A 8 21.67 -24.08 -14.97
CA LEU A 8 20.50 -23.22 -15.13
C LEU A 8 19.73 -23.23 -13.79
N ARG A 9 19.59 -22.08 -13.14
CA ARG A 9 18.70 -21.86 -11.99
C ARG A 9 17.41 -21.23 -12.52
N ASP A 10 16.58 -22.05 -13.14
CA ASP A 10 15.21 -21.70 -13.50
C ASP A 10 14.26 -22.52 -12.64
N VAL A 11 13.94 -22.05 -11.42
CA VAL A 11 12.75 -22.44 -10.63
C VAL A 11 12.43 -21.32 -9.63
N GLU A 12 11.33 -20.58 -9.89
CA GLU A 12 10.53 -19.65 -9.04
C GLU A 12 11.24 -18.66 -8.08
N PRO A 13 10.64 -17.50 -7.75
CA PRO A 13 11.24 -16.59 -6.77
C PRO A 13 11.15 -17.24 -5.39
N ARG A 14 12.16 -18.04 -5.03
CA ARG A 14 12.35 -18.53 -3.67
C ARG A 14 12.62 -17.31 -2.80
N MET A 15 11.56 -16.80 -2.17
CA MET A 15 11.64 -15.78 -1.13
C MET A 15 12.79 -16.13 -0.20
N ASN A 16 13.72 -15.20 -0.02
CA ASN A 16 14.89 -15.43 0.80
C ASN A 16 14.56 -15.17 2.28
N HIS A 17 15.39 -15.68 3.20
CA HIS A 17 15.14 -15.56 4.64
C HIS A 17 15.03 -14.11 5.13
N ARG A 18 15.79 -13.19 4.54
CA ARG A 18 15.76 -11.77 4.91
C ARG A 18 14.44 -11.14 4.51
N GLU A 19 13.96 -11.42 3.31
CA GLU A 19 12.67 -10.96 2.80
C GLU A 19 11.53 -11.54 3.64
N ALA A 20 11.54 -12.84 3.91
CA ALA A 20 10.52 -13.48 4.76
C ALA A 20 10.45 -12.83 6.15
N ARG A 21 11.59 -12.62 6.81
CA ARG A 21 11.67 -11.99 8.14
C ARG A 21 11.21 -10.52 8.12
N ALA A 22 11.50 -9.79 7.05
CA ALA A 22 11.05 -8.40 6.90
C ALA A 22 9.52 -8.30 6.82
N LEU A 23 8.85 -9.35 6.37
CA LEU A 23 7.39 -9.39 6.19
C LEU A 23 6.62 -9.87 7.44
N PHE A 24 7.31 -10.23 8.53
CA PHE A 24 6.64 -10.73 9.75
C PHE A 24 5.67 -9.73 10.37
N LEU A 25 6.04 -8.43 10.40
CA LEU A 25 5.17 -7.39 10.95
C LEU A 25 3.84 -7.33 10.18
N ALA A 26 3.93 -7.11 8.87
CA ALA A 26 2.76 -7.03 8.01
C ALA A 26 1.96 -8.35 7.95
N LEU A 27 2.61 -9.51 8.10
CA LEU A 27 1.91 -10.80 8.20
C LEU A 27 1.12 -10.93 9.51
N ALA A 28 1.64 -10.42 10.63
CA ALA A 28 0.95 -10.51 11.93
C ALA A 28 -0.20 -9.52 12.08
N ASP A 29 -0.11 -8.38 11.41
CA ASP A 29 -1.16 -7.35 11.39
C ASP A 29 -2.18 -7.57 10.25
N ASP A 30 -2.08 -8.69 9.52
CA ASP A 30 -2.90 -9.02 8.33
C ASP A 30 -2.88 -7.91 7.23
N GLU A 31 -1.77 -7.18 7.12
CA GLU A 31 -1.58 -6.08 6.17
C GLU A 31 -0.98 -6.52 4.82
N LEU A 32 -0.59 -7.80 4.69
CA LEU A 32 -0.09 -8.34 3.43
C LEU A 32 -1.23 -8.63 2.44
N PRO A 33 -1.08 -8.25 1.14
CA PRO A 33 -1.95 -8.76 0.09
C PRO A 33 -1.97 -10.29 0.07
N ALA A 34 -3.14 -10.89 -0.19
CA ALA A 34 -3.34 -12.34 -0.12
C ALA A 34 -2.28 -13.18 -0.88
N PRO A 35 -1.85 -12.82 -2.11
CA PRO A 35 -0.79 -13.56 -2.81
C PRO A 35 0.54 -13.54 -2.04
N LYS A 36 0.91 -12.37 -1.50
CA LYS A 36 2.18 -12.20 -0.77
C LYS A 36 2.14 -12.90 0.58
N ALA A 37 1.00 -12.87 1.27
CA ALA A 37 0.80 -13.64 2.49
C ALA A 37 0.99 -15.14 2.24
N GLN A 38 0.44 -15.66 1.12
CA GLN A 38 0.60 -17.05 0.74
C GLN A 38 2.06 -17.40 0.42
N GLU A 39 2.80 -16.55 -0.29
CA GLU A 39 4.24 -16.75 -0.55
C GLU A 39 5.04 -16.89 0.75
N VAL A 40 4.79 -16.01 1.73
CA VAL A 40 5.48 -16.06 3.04
C VAL A 40 5.12 -17.36 3.76
N ARG A 41 3.83 -17.74 3.79
CA ARG A 41 3.38 -18.99 4.42
C ARG A 41 4.04 -20.22 3.79
N THR A 42 4.08 -20.30 2.46
CA THR A 42 4.79 -21.35 1.73
C THR A 42 6.27 -21.40 2.10
N HIS A 43 6.94 -20.25 2.25
CA HIS A 43 8.33 -20.22 2.72
C HIS A 43 8.49 -20.73 4.16
N LEU A 44 7.59 -20.33 5.06
CA LEU A 44 7.58 -20.81 6.45
C LEU A 44 7.35 -22.31 6.53
N ASP A 45 6.55 -22.88 5.62
CA ASP A 45 6.30 -24.31 5.54
C ASP A 45 7.50 -25.12 5.06
N GLY A 46 8.41 -24.49 4.30
CA GLY A 46 9.64 -25.12 3.80
C GLY A 46 10.93 -24.78 4.56
N CYS A 47 10.89 -23.91 5.57
CA CYS A 47 12.10 -23.42 6.24
C CYS A 47 11.96 -23.35 7.77
N ASP A 48 12.65 -24.25 8.47
CA ASP A 48 12.59 -24.32 9.93
C ASP A 48 13.14 -23.08 10.64
N ASP A 49 14.21 -22.46 10.12
CA ASP A 49 14.79 -21.24 10.69
C ASP A 49 13.79 -20.07 10.67
N CYS A 50 13.09 -19.91 9.54
CA CYS A 50 12.06 -18.87 9.41
C CYS A 50 10.81 -19.23 10.21
N ARG A 51 10.42 -20.50 10.28
CA ARG A 51 9.30 -20.96 11.11
C ARG A 51 9.53 -20.68 12.60
N GLN A 52 10.72 -21.01 13.12
CA GLN A 52 11.08 -20.71 14.51
C GLN A 52 11.12 -19.20 14.78
N GLY A 53 11.67 -18.42 13.84
CA GLY A 53 11.66 -16.96 13.92
C GLY A 53 10.23 -16.41 13.98
N TRP A 54 9.35 -16.90 13.12
CA TRP A 54 7.94 -16.53 13.09
C TRP A 54 7.20 -16.89 14.38
N GLN A 55 7.44 -18.07 14.93
CA GLN A 55 6.80 -18.50 16.19
C GLN A 55 7.22 -17.62 17.38
N ARG A 56 8.50 -17.24 17.46
CA ARG A 56 8.98 -16.29 18.49
C ARG A 56 8.35 -14.91 18.33
N TYR A 57 8.26 -14.43 17.10
CA TYR A 57 7.64 -13.14 16.80
C TYR A 57 6.14 -13.13 17.14
N SER A 58 5.37 -14.05 16.57
CA SER A 58 3.92 -14.13 16.74
C SER A 58 3.49 -14.38 18.19
N SER A 59 4.24 -15.20 18.94
CA SER A 59 4.00 -15.39 20.38
C SER A 59 4.24 -14.11 21.19
N THR A 60 5.21 -13.28 20.80
CA THR A 60 5.46 -11.97 21.44
C THR A 60 4.30 -11.02 21.15
N VAL A 61 3.86 -10.92 19.89
CA VAL A 61 2.71 -10.10 19.49
C VAL A 61 1.44 -10.54 20.25
N GLN A 62 1.19 -11.84 20.35
CA GLN A 62 0.03 -12.37 21.07
C GLN A 62 0.04 -12.00 22.57
N ARG A 63 1.23 -11.97 23.20
CA ARG A 63 1.36 -11.51 24.60
C ARG A 63 1.04 -10.03 24.73
N LEU A 64 1.53 -9.19 23.81
CA LEU A 64 1.24 -7.76 23.81
C LEU A 64 -0.25 -7.47 23.60
N GLN A 65 -0.93 -8.23 22.75
CA GLN A 65 -2.37 -8.08 22.51
C GLN A 65 -3.24 -8.41 23.74
N ARG A 66 -2.72 -9.16 24.71
CA ARG A 66 -3.41 -9.49 25.97
C ARG A 66 -3.26 -8.44 27.06
N VAL A 67 -2.36 -7.47 26.87
CA VAL A 67 -2.19 -6.36 27.80
C VAL A 67 -3.46 -5.51 27.79
N GLU A 68 -3.87 -5.02 28.96
CA GLU A 68 -5.02 -4.14 29.10
C GLU A 68 -4.85 -2.91 28.18
N ARG A 69 -5.85 -2.67 27.34
CA ARG A 69 -5.85 -1.53 26.42
C ARG A 69 -6.40 -0.32 27.16
N GLU A 70 -5.56 0.70 27.28
CA GLU A 70 -6.00 2.01 27.79
C GLU A 70 -7.11 2.58 26.89
N LYS A 71 -8.18 3.08 27.50
CA LYS A 71 -9.28 3.65 26.73
C LYS A 71 -8.83 4.96 26.09
N ALA A 72 -9.07 5.09 24.79
CA ALA A 72 -8.86 6.35 24.11
C ALA A 72 -9.75 7.46 24.72
N PRO A 73 -9.23 8.69 24.91
CA PRO A 73 -10.05 9.81 25.34
C PRO A 73 -11.23 10.04 24.39
N PRO A 74 -12.42 10.40 24.89
CA PRO A 74 -13.64 10.48 24.07
C PRO A 74 -13.52 11.48 22.90
N ALA A 75 -12.72 12.54 23.06
CA ALA A 75 -12.47 13.53 22.02
C ALA A 75 -11.47 13.07 20.93
N LEU A 76 -10.72 11.99 21.14
CA LEU A 76 -9.66 11.58 20.21
C LEU A 76 -10.23 11.21 18.83
N ALA A 77 -11.33 10.47 18.81
CA ALA A 77 -11.96 10.03 17.57
C ALA A 77 -12.40 11.23 16.70
N SER A 78 -13.03 12.25 17.30
CA SER A 78 -13.45 13.44 16.57
C SER A 78 -12.27 14.27 16.07
N LEU A 79 -11.22 14.43 16.87
CA LEU A 79 -9.99 15.12 16.48
C LEU A 79 -9.28 14.44 15.30
N VAL A 80 -9.14 13.11 15.35
CA VAL A 80 -8.54 12.33 14.26
C VAL A 80 -9.38 12.44 12.99
N MET A 81 -10.70 12.25 13.09
CA MET A 81 -11.59 12.32 11.93
C MET A 81 -11.63 13.72 11.30
N ASN A 82 -11.59 14.78 12.11
CA ASN A 82 -11.49 16.15 11.60
C ASN A 82 -10.19 16.38 10.82
N ARG A 83 -9.07 15.84 11.30
CA ARG A 83 -7.78 15.91 10.60
C ARG A 83 -7.79 15.11 9.29
N VAL A 84 -8.37 13.90 9.29
CA VAL A 84 -8.51 13.07 8.07
C VAL A 84 -9.39 13.79 7.03
N ARG A 85 -10.55 14.33 7.43
CA ARG A 85 -11.44 15.09 6.55
C ARG A 85 -10.77 16.34 5.98
N ARG A 86 -10.02 17.08 6.79
CA ARG A 86 -9.27 18.27 6.35
C ARG A 86 -8.23 17.89 5.29
N LYS A 87 -7.44 16.83 5.50
CA LYS A 87 -6.48 16.32 4.49
C LYS A 87 -7.18 15.89 3.20
N ARG A 88 -8.37 15.28 3.27
CA ARG A 88 -9.16 14.90 2.09
C ARG A 88 -9.72 16.12 1.34
N ARG A 89 -10.17 17.17 2.05
CA ARG A 89 -10.76 18.38 1.45
C ARG A 89 -9.71 19.29 0.78
N PHE A 90 -8.51 19.39 1.36
CA PHE A 90 -7.37 20.10 0.74
C PHE A 90 -6.54 19.22 -0.21
N GLY A 91 -6.99 17.99 -0.47
CA GLY A 91 -6.32 17.04 -1.33
C GLY A 91 -6.62 17.26 -2.80
N LEU A 92 -5.99 18.27 -3.42
CA LEU A 92 -5.75 18.29 -4.88
C LEU A 92 -5.00 17.04 -5.37
N ARG A 93 -4.55 16.18 -4.45
CA ARG A 93 -4.00 14.85 -4.72
C ARG A 93 -4.91 13.97 -5.57
N GLY A 94 -6.24 14.05 -5.42
CA GLY A 94 -7.17 13.27 -6.27
C GLY A 94 -7.07 13.65 -7.75
N LEU A 95 -7.00 14.97 -8.05
CA LEU A 95 -6.74 15.48 -9.39
C LEU A 95 -5.32 15.14 -9.87
N HIS A 96 -4.32 15.27 -9.00
CA HIS A 96 -2.93 14.95 -9.33
C HIS A 96 -2.73 13.46 -9.64
N THR A 97 -3.43 12.56 -8.93
CA THR A 97 -3.41 11.12 -9.21
C THR A 97 -4.20 10.74 -10.46
N LEU A 98 -5.29 11.46 -10.77
CA LEU A 98 -6.00 11.31 -12.04
C LEU A 98 -5.09 11.68 -13.23
N HIS A 99 -4.31 12.76 -13.11
CA HIS A 99 -3.32 13.14 -14.12
C HIS A 99 -2.15 12.14 -14.24
N MET A 100 -1.81 11.41 -13.18
CA MET A 100 -0.78 10.36 -13.24
C MET A 100 -1.30 9.04 -13.81
N ASN A 101 -2.55 8.66 -13.52
CA ASN A 101 -3.12 7.38 -13.95
C ASN A 101 -3.84 7.45 -15.31
N HIS A 102 -4.27 8.65 -15.73
CA HIS A 102 -4.69 8.94 -17.09
C HIS A 102 -3.78 10.05 -17.63
N ARG A 103 -3.00 9.74 -18.66
CA ARG A 103 -2.17 10.71 -19.40
C ARG A 103 -3.07 11.67 -20.19
N LEU A 104 -3.91 12.45 -19.51
CA LEU A 104 -4.58 13.58 -20.15
C LEU A 104 -3.50 14.65 -20.31
N PRO A 105 -3.01 14.91 -21.53
CA PRO A 105 -1.96 15.88 -21.75
C PRO A 105 -2.48 17.24 -21.26
N VAL A 106 -1.68 17.99 -20.52
CA VAL A 106 -2.03 19.35 -20.04
C VAL A 106 -2.43 20.23 -21.23
N GLU A 107 -1.88 19.94 -22.40
CA GLU A 107 -2.16 20.52 -23.71
C GLU A 107 -3.63 20.44 -24.12
N VAL A 108 -4.42 19.47 -23.63
CA VAL A 108 -5.85 19.33 -23.94
C VAL A 108 -6.73 19.97 -22.87
N LEU A 109 -6.28 19.95 -21.60
CA LEU A 109 -7.04 20.49 -20.47
C LEU A 109 -7.21 22.01 -20.56
N ILE A 110 -6.14 22.73 -20.89
CA ILE A 110 -6.11 24.19 -21.00
C ILE A 110 -7.09 24.71 -22.08
N PRO A 111 -7.04 24.25 -23.34
CA PRO A 111 -7.97 24.74 -24.36
C PRO A 111 -9.42 24.37 -24.07
N LEU A 112 -9.69 23.20 -23.47
CA LEU A 112 -11.04 22.82 -23.08
C LEU A 112 -11.61 23.75 -21.99
N LEU A 113 -10.82 24.09 -20.98
CA LEU A 113 -11.22 25.03 -19.93
C LEU A 113 -11.42 26.45 -20.48
N LEU A 114 -10.54 26.90 -21.39
CA LEU A 114 -10.71 28.18 -22.09
C LEU A 114 -11.99 28.20 -22.92
N ALA A 115 -12.26 27.15 -23.70
CA ALA A 115 -13.47 27.04 -24.51
C ALA A 115 -14.74 27.07 -23.62
N ALA A 116 -14.73 26.34 -22.50
CA ALA A 116 -15.83 26.35 -21.54
C ALA A 116 -16.04 27.73 -20.90
N ALA A 117 -14.96 28.43 -20.54
CA ALA A 117 -15.03 29.77 -19.97
C ALA A 117 -15.56 30.79 -21.00
N VAL A 118 -15.10 30.72 -22.25
CA VAL A 118 -15.61 31.56 -23.34
C VAL A 118 -17.07 31.27 -23.62
N ALA A 119 -17.48 30.00 -23.69
CA ALA A 119 -18.88 29.62 -23.88
C ALA A 119 -19.77 30.14 -22.73
N ALA A 120 -19.33 30.00 -21.48
CA ALA A 120 -20.05 30.53 -20.32
C ALA A 120 -20.15 32.07 -20.37
N PHE A 121 -19.07 32.75 -20.76
CA PHE A 121 -19.07 34.21 -20.93
C PHE A 121 -20.04 34.65 -22.03
N LEU A 122 -20.04 33.97 -23.18
CA LEU A 122 -20.97 34.26 -24.28
C LEU A 122 -22.42 34.03 -23.87
N VAL A 123 -22.72 32.98 -23.10
CA VAL A 123 -24.06 32.72 -22.56
C VAL A 123 -24.46 33.80 -21.53
N MET A 124 -23.52 34.31 -20.74
CA MET A 124 -23.79 35.36 -19.74
C MET A 124 -23.96 36.75 -20.37
N VAL A 125 -23.33 37.00 -21.52
CA VAL A 125 -23.36 38.28 -22.25
C VAL A 125 -24.44 38.29 -23.35
N ALA A 126 -24.95 37.13 -23.75
CA ALA A 126 -26.12 37.04 -24.61
C ALA A 126 -27.36 37.54 -23.84
N PRO A 127 -28.04 38.60 -24.33
CA PRO A 127 -29.20 39.21 -23.67
C PRO A 127 -30.45 38.33 -23.66
#